data_AF-A0A1B8SYY9-F1
#
_entry.id   AF-A0A1B8SYY9-F1
#
_cell.length_a   1.000
_cell.length_b   1.000
_cell.length_c   1.000
_cell.angle_alpha   90.00
_cell.angle_beta   90.00
_cell.angle_gamma   90.00
#
_symmetry.space_group_name_H-M   'P 1'
#
loop_
_entity.id
_entity.type
_entity.pdbx_description
1 polymer ?
#
loop_
_entity_poly.entity_id
_entity_poly.type
_entity_poly.pdbx_seq_one_letter_code
_entity_poly.pdbx_strand_id
1 'polypeptide(L)'
;MGIAANDLCQYVIRPTLHYLGRHSIAAESLLLGAAACQSALGSALDDSHGHGLYRIGEQRHQTLWDGFLALDPELASRVRGLASQHAFLDAPHLELTVNLRYSTAIAWMLVEAEHLSLPLADDPMELARIWRQVFHPHGRLHDFVDAWHSYVGNLSRVA
;
A
#
# COMPACT_ATOMS: atom_id res chain seq x y z
N MET A 1 10.99 -16.69 -1.34
CA MET A 1 11.23 -15.65 -2.37
C MET A 1 9.99 -14.80 -2.43
N GLY A 2 10.13 -13.48 -2.28
CA GLY A 2 9.03 -12.53 -2.46
C GLY A 2 8.76 -12.24 -3.94
N ILE A 3 7.89 -11.28 -4.19
CA ILE A 3 7.56 -10.79 -5.53
C ILE A 3 8.69 -9.87 -6.02
N ALA A 4 9.10 -9.99 -7.28
CA ALA A 4 10.06 -9.05 -7.86
C ALA A 4 9.48 -7.62 -7.85
N ALA A 5 10.30 -6.63 -7.47
CA ALA A 5 9.84 -5.25 -7.33
C ALA A 5 9.20 -4.70 -8.62
N ASN A 6 9.80 -5.02 -9.78
CA ASN A 6 9.26 -4.62 -11.08
C ASN A 6 7.87 -5.23 -11.32
N ASP A 7 7.71 -6.52 -11.05
CA ASP A 7 6.45 -7.22 -11.30
C ASP A 7 5.35 -6.72 -10.35
N LEU A 8 5.68 -6.51 -9.07
CA LEU A 8 4.73 -5.95 -8.11
C LEU A 8 4.26 -4.56 -8.55
N CYS A 9 5.20 -3.71 -8.98
CA CYS A 9 4.86 -2.38 -9.46
C CYS A 9 4.00 -2.43 -10.74
N GLN A 10 4.48 -3.15 -11.76
CA GLN A 10 3.88 -3.20 -13.09
C GLN A 10 2.50 -3.87 -13.11
N TYR A 11 2.31 -4.97 -12.37
CA TYR A 11 1.11 -5.81 -12.47
C TYR A 11 0.10 -5.61 -11.34
N VAL A 12 0.53 -5.04 -10.21
CA VAL A 12 -0.33 -4.80 -9.05
C VAL A 12 -0.47 -3.31 -8.75
N ILE A 13 0.62 -2.61 -8.42
CA ILE A 13 0.55 -1.24 -7.89
C ILE A 13 0.03 -0.26 -8.95
N ARG A 14 0.72 -0.17 -10.09
CA ARG A 14 0.37 0.74 -11.18
C ARG A 14 -1.07 0.54 -11.69
N PRO A 15 -1.52 -0.69 -12.02
CA PRO A 15 -2.89 -0.90 -12.48
C PRO A 15 -3.94 -0.55 -11.41
N THR A 16 -3.65 -0.80 -10.13
CA THR A 16 -4.57 -0.47 -9.03
C THR A 16 -4.70 1.05 -8.87
N LEU A 17 -3.59 1.79 -8.90
CA LEU A 17 -3.62 3.25 -8.83
C LEU A 17 -4.32 3.86 -10.05
N HIS A 18 -4.12 3.32 -11.25
CA HIS A 18 -4.88 3.75 -12.44
C HIS A 18 -6.38 3.49 -12.29
N TYR A 19 -6.77 2.31 -11.80
CA TYR A 19 -8.17 1.99 -11.54
C TYR A 19 -8.83 2.96 -10.55
N LEU A 20 -8.09 3.39 -9.52
CA LEU A 20 -8.56 4.39 -8.56
C LEU A 20 -8.51 5.83 -9.10
N GLY A 21 -7.86 6.07 -10.24
CA GLY A 21 -7.63 7.42 -10.77
C GLY A 21 -6.62 8.23 -9.95
N ARG A 22 -5.68 7.55 -9.27
CA ARG A 22 -4.72 8.12 -8.32
C ARG A 22 -3.25 7.87 -8.68
N HIS A 23 -3.01 7.50 -9.94
CA HIS A 23 -1.67 7.19 -10.41
C HIS A 23 -0.74 8.41 -10.40
N SER A 24 0.40 8.25 -9.73
CA SER A 24 1.58 9.11 -9.84
C SER A 24 2.83 8.27 -9.54
N ILE A 25 4.00 8.72 -10.02
CA ILE A 25 5.27 8.04 -9.73
C ILE A 25 5.53 7.98 -8.22
N ALA A 26 5.29 9.08 -7.50
CA ALA A 26 5.44 9.13 -6.05
C ALA A 26 4.51 8.14 -5.32
N ALA A 27 3.28 7.93 -5.81
CA ALA A 27 2.37 6.92 -5.26
C ALA A 27 2.89 5.49 -5.48
N GLU A 28 3.41 5.19 -6.67
CA GLU A 28 4.03 3.89 -6.98
C GLU A 28 5.23 3.64 -6.06
N SER A 29 6.15 4.61 -5.99
CA SER A 29 7.36 4.55 -5.18
C SER A 29 7.07 4.41 -3.68
N LEU A 30 6.07 5.14 -3.16
CA LEU A 30 5.62 5.02 -1.77
C LEU A 30 5.13 3.61 -1.46
N LEU A 31 4.21 3.10 -2.27
CA LEU A 31 3.60 1.79 -2.04
C LEU A 31 4.63 0.66 -2.23
N LEU A 32 5.52 0.76 -3.20
CA LEU A 32 6.57 -0.23 -3.40
C LEU A 32 7.57 -0.23 -2.22
N GLY A 33 7.99 0.96 -1.75
CA GLY A 33 8.83 1.09 -0.56
C GLY A 33 8.14 0.57 0.69
N ALA A 34 6.85 0.85 0.88
CA ALA A 34 6.07 0.34 2.01
C ALA A 34 6.00 -1.19 1.98
N ALA A 35 5.71 -1.80 0.84
CA ALA A 35 5.69 -3.26 0.69
C ALA A 35 7.07 -3.89 0.98
N ALA A 36 8.15 -3.22 0.57
CA ALA A 36 9.51 -3.68 0.86
C ALA A 36 9.81 -3.67 2.37
N CYS A 37 9.50 -2.57 3.07
CA CYS A 37 9.73 -2.46 4.51
C CYS A 37 8.86 -3.42 5.33
N GLN A 38 7.59 -3.58 4.95
CA GLN A 38 6.59 -4.26 5.77
C GLN A 38 6.62 -5.79 5.60
N SER A 39 7.00 -6.29 4.43
CA SER A 39 6.91 -7.72 4.12
C SER A 39 8.05 -8.26 3.26
N ALA A 40 9.10 -7.47 3.00
CA ALA A 40 10.13 -7.81 2.02
C ALA A 40 9.50 -8.24 0.67
N LEU A 41 8.58 -7.41 0.18
CA LEU A 41 7.82 -7.62 -1.06
C LEU A 41 7.03 -8.93 -1.05
N GLY A 42 6.41 -9.27 0.08
CA GLY A 42 5.61 -10.48 0.25
C GLY A 42 6.40 -11.75 0.57
N SER A 43 7.69 -11.63 0.93
CA SER A 43 8.45 -12.77 1.48
C SER A 43 7.99 -13.14 2.89
N ALA A 44 7.48 -12.17 3.64
CA ALA A 44 6.95 -12.34 4.98
C ALA A 44 5.54 -11.73 5.03
N LEU A 45 4.51 -12.55 4.78
CA LEU A 45 3.10 -12.14 4.79
C LEU A 45 2.37 -12.46 6.09
N ASP A 46 2.90 -13.40 6.89
CA ASP A 46 2.35 -13.81 8.18
C ASP A 46 3.25 -13.31 9.30
N ASP A 47 2.64 -12.60 10.25
CA ASP A 47 3.24 -12.07 11.50
C ASP A 47 2.11 -11.37 12.29
N SER A 48 2.28 -11.32 13.60
CA SER A 48 1.43 -10.66 14.60
C SER A 48 1.19 -9.16 14.37
N HIS A 49 1.96 -8.51 13.50
CA HIS A 49 1.92 -7.05 13.29
C HIS A 49 0.87 -6.58 12.26
N GLY A 50 0.22 -7.50 11.52
CA GLY A 50 -0.86 -7.16 10.58
C GLY A 50 -0.84 -7.98 9.30
N HIS A 51 -1.81 -7.70 8.42
CA HIS A 51 -2.11 -8.56 7.28
C HIS A 51 -1.34 -8.17 6.01
N GLY A 52 -0.77 -9.21 5.38
CA GLY A 52 -0.36 -9.18 3.98
C GLY A 52 0.79 -8.23 3.65
N LEU A 53 0.78 -7.76 2.40
CA LEU A 53 1.89 -7.05 1.76
C LEU A 53 2.30 -5.77 2.53
N TYR A 54 1.34 -5.06 3.10
CA TYR A 54 1.53 -3.76 3.76
C TYR A 54 1.41 -3.82 5.30
N ARG A 55 1.19 -5.00 5.87
CA ARG A 55 0.99 -5.21 7.32
C ARG A 55 -0.09 -4.30 7.90
N ILE A 56 -1.26 -4.32 7.29
CA ILE A 56 -2.40 -3.50 7.72
C ILE A 56 -3.14 -4.25 8.84
N GLY A 57 -3.29 -3.61 10.00
CA GLY A 57 -4.03 -4.17 11.13
C GLY A 57 -5.55 -4.12 10.95
N GLU A 58 -6.26 -5.05 11.56
CA GLU A 58 -7.72 -5.19 11.44
C GLU A 58 -8.50 -3.93 11.84
N GLN A 59 -8.13 -3.35 12.99
CA GLN A 59 -8.76 -2.12 13.49
C GLN A 59 -8.59 -0.96 12.50
N ARG A 60 -7.39 -0.81 11.91
CA ARG A 60 -7.12 0.25 10.93
C ARG A 60 -7.93 0.05 9.65
N HIS A 61 -8.08 -1.20 9.21
CA HIS A 61 -8.92 -1.55 8.07
C HIS A 61 -10.39 -1.19 8.32
N GLN A 62 -10.94 -1.53 9.49
CA GLN A 62 -12.31 -1.17 9.89
C GLN A 62 -12.50 0.34 9.97
N THR A 63 -11.62 1.04 10.70
CA THR A 63 -11.71 2.51 10.83
C THR A 63 -11.64 3.22 9.49
N LEU A 64 -10.82 2.73 8.55
CA LEU A 64 -10.79 3.29 7.19
C LEU A 64 -12.14 3.10 6.47
N TRP A 65 -12.72 1.91 6.56
CA TRP A 65 -14.04 1.65 5.95
C TRP A 65 -15.11 2.55 6.54
N ASP A 66 -15.22 2.58 7.86
CA ASP A 66 -16.30 3.29 8.56
C ASP A 66 -16.12 4.82 8.53
N GLY A 67 -14.87 5.28 8.60
CA GLY A 67 -14.54 6.70 8.79
C GLY A 67 -14.11 7.44 7.53
N PHE A 68 -13.69 6.75 6.48
CA PHE A 68 -13.23 7.38 5.24
C PHE A 68 -14.02 6.90 4.03
N LEU A 69 -14.06 5.58 3.77
CA LEU A 69 -14.74 5.05 2.58
C LEU A 69 -16.25 5.24 2.65
N ALA A 70 -16.88 5.03 3.81
CA ALA A 70 -18.32 5.21 3.98
C ALA A 70 -18.81 6.64 3.68
N LEU A 71 -17.91 7.63 3.70
CA LEU A 71 -18.22 9.04 3.38
C LEU A 71 -18.32 9.31 1.87
N ASP A 72 -17.78 8.42 1.03
CA ASP A 72 -17.84 8.50 -0.44
C ASP A 72 -18.32 7.14 -1.01
N PRO A 73 -19.63 7.00 -1.27
CA PRO A 73 -20.21 5.74 -1.75
C PRO A 73 -19.61 5.23 -3.07
N GLU A 74 -19.19 6.13 -3.96
CA GLU A 74 -18.61 5.75 -5.25
C GLU A 74 -17.20 5.18 -5.05
N LEU A 75 -16.41 5.81 -4.18
CA LEU A 75 -15.09 5.31 -3.81
C LEU A 75 -15.19 3.98 -3.04
N ALA A 76 -16.10 3.90 -2.07
CA ALA A 76 -16.39 2.66 -1.34
C ALA A 76 -16.77 1.52 -2.28
N SER A 77 -17.68 1.77 -3.22
CA SER A 77 -18.09 0.79 -4.24
C SER A 77 -16.91 0.34 -5.09
N ARG A 78 -16.08 1.28 -5.55
CA ARG A 78 -14.88 1.00 -6.35
C ARG A 78 -13.88 0.13 -5.61
N VAL A 79 -13.58 0.46 -4.35
CA VAL A 79 -12.65 -0.33 -3.51
C VAL A 79 -13.26 -1.69 -3.17
N ARG A 80 -14.55 -1.74 -2.81
CA ARG A 80 -15.26 -2.99 -2.50
C ARG A 80 -15.30 -3.95 -3.69
N GLY A 81 -15.40 -3.42 -4.90
CA GLY A 81 -15.40 -4.17 -6.16
C GLY A 81 -14.08 -4.88 -6.46
N LEU A 82 -12.98 -4.52 -5.79
CA LEU A 82 -11.70 -5.23 -5.87
C LEU A 82 -11.65 -6.46 -4.97
N ALA A 83 -12.42 -6.49 -3.87
CA ALA A 83 -12.50 -7.63 -2.96
C ALA A 83 -13.44 -8.71 -3.50
N SER A 84 -13.27 -9.95 -3.03
CA SER A 84 -14.21 -11.03 -3.35
C SER A 84 -15.62 -10.69 -2.89
N GLN A 85 -16.62 -11.23 -3.59
CA GLN A 85 -18.01 -10.96 -3.26
C GLN A 85 -18.42 -11.66 -1.95
N HIS A 86 -18.18 -12.98 -1.86
CA HIS A 86 -18.58 -13.79 -0.70
C HIS A 86 -17.55 -13.75 0.43
N ALA A 87 -16.28 -14.10 0.16
CA ALA A 87 -15.31 -14.29 1.25
C ALA A 87 -15.01 -13.00 2.03
N PHE A 88 -15.15 -11.83 1.40
CA PHE A 88 -15.05 -10.55 2.11
C PHE A 88 -16.12 -10.38 3.20
N LEU A 89 -17.34 -10.91 3.02
CA LEU A 89 -18.41 -10.75 4.02
C LEU A 89 -18.14 -11.60 5.26
N ASP A 90 -17.51 -12.76 5.09
CA ASP A 90 -17.19 -13.68 6.18
C ASP A 90 -15.86 -13.33 6.86
N ALA A 91 -14.84 -12.93 6.07
CA ALA A 91 -13.49 -12.67 6.52
C ALA A 91 -12.86 -11.47 5.78
N PRO A 92 -13.33 -10.23 6.02
CA PRO A 92 -12.90 -9.04 5.27
C PRO A 92 -11.40 -8.76 5.38
N HIS A 93 -10.78 -9.09 6.52
CA HIS A 93 -9.36 -8.87 6.77
C HIS A 93 -8.45 -9.82 6.00
N LEU A 94 -8.94 -11.01 5.65
CA LEU A 94 -8.16 -11.99 4.89
C LEU A 94 -7.78 -11.46 3.50
N GLU A 95 -8.62 -10.60 2.92
CA GLU A 95 -8.39 -9.96 1.62
C GLU A 95 -7.12 -9.11 1.60
N LEU A 96 -6.74 -8.52 2.73
CA LEU A 96 -5.47 -7.79 2.85
C LEU A 96 -4.26 -8.69 2.64
N THR A 97 -4.39 -9.99 2.93
CA THR A 97 -3.35 -11.01 2.75
C THR A 97 -3.41 -11.65 1.37
N VAL A 98 -4.59 -12.06 0.90
CA VAL A 98 -4.72 -12.92 -0.30
C VAL A 98 -4.96 -12.15 -1.59
N ASN A 99 -5.40 -10.90 -1.52
CA ASN A 99 -5.77 -10.10 -2.68
C ASN A 99 -4.89 -8.86 -2.77
N LEU A 100 -3.81 -8.97 -3.55
CA LEU A 100 -2.79 -7.91 -3.64
C LEU A 100 -3.37 -6.59 -4.15
N ARG A 101 -4.31 -6.61 -5.12
CA ARG A 101 -4.94 -5.37 -5.62
C ARG A 101 -5.78 -4.69 -4.56
N TYR A 102 -6.60 -5.47 -3.84
CA TYR A 102 -7.38 -4.94 -2.74
C TYR A 102 -6.50 -4.39 -1.61
N SER A 103 -5.47 -5.15 -1.22
CA SER A 103 -4.47 -4.75 -0.22
C SER A 103 -3.78 -3.43 -0.61
N THR A 104 -3.36 -3.30 -1.87
CA THR A 104 -2.80 -2.06 -2.41
C THR A 104 -3.80 -0.89 -2.41
N ALA A 105 -5.07 -1.14 -2.76
CA ALA A 105 -6.09 -0.11 -2.72
C ALA A 105 -6.30 0.41 -1.29
N ILE A 106 -6.45 -0.49 -0.31
CA ILE A 106 -6.59 -0.10 1.11
C ILE A 106 -5.33 0.64 1.60
N ALA A 107 -4.14 0.18 1.23
CA ALA A 107 -2.89 0.87 1.57
C ALA A 107 -2.88 2.31 1.04
N TRP A 108 -3.31 2.52 -0.21
CA TRP A 108 -3.40 3.86 -0.79
C TRP A 108 -4.47 4.72 -0.09
N MET A 109 -5.64 4.15 0.21
CA MET A 109 -6.69 4.86 0.94
C MET A 109 -6.27 5.29 2.35
N LEU A 110 -5.43 4.52 3.04
CA LEU A 110 -4.83 4.94 4.31
C LEU A 110 -3.93 6.17 4.16
N VAL A 111 -3.20 6.29 3.04
CA VAL A 111 -2.39 7.49 2.74
C VAL A 111 -3.30 8.70 2.48
N GLU A 112 -4.36 8.53 1.69
CA GLU A 112 -5.30 9.62 1.39
C GLU A 112 -6.08 10.09 2.63
N ALA A 113 -6.46 9.17 3.51
CA ALA A 113 -7.18 9.48 4.75
C ALA A 113 -6.35 10.34 5.72
N GLU A 114 -5.02 10.29 5.65
CA GLU A 114 -4.13 11.17 6.43
C GLU A 114 -4.01 12.58 5.82
N HIS A 115 -4.65 12.85 4.67
CA HIS A 115 -4.62 14.13 3.96
C HIS A 115 -3.21 14.65 3.65
N LEU A 116 -2.29 13.73 3.38
CA LEU A 116 -0.89 14.05 3.09
C LEU A 116 -0.72 14.43 1.62
N SER A 117 -0.05 15.56 1.39
CA SER A 117 0.40 15.91 0.05
C SER A 117 1.55 14.99 -0.36
N LEU A 118 1.40 14.30 -1.48
CA LEU A 118 2.54 13.61 -2.08
C LEU A 118 3.59 14.64 -2.55
N PRO A 119 4.87 14.30 -2.43
CA PRO A 119 5.93 15.15 -2.93
C PRO A 119 5.87 15.24 -4.46
N LEU A 120 6.22 16.42 -5.00
CA LEU A 120 6.27 16.67 -6.45
C LEU A 120 7.44 15.92 -7.12
N ALA A 121 8.49 15.68 -6.37
CA ALA A 121 9.63 14.87 -6.77
C ALA A 121 9.61 13.55 -6.00
N ASP A 122 10.25 12.52 -6.55
CA ASP A 122 10.39 11.22 -5.90
C ASP A 122 11.50 11.27 -4.82
N ASP A 123 11.37 12.20 -3.86
CA ASP A 123 12.31 12.36 -2.74
C ASP A 123 12.09 11.23 -1.72
N PRO A 124 13.03 10.28 -1.58
CA PRO A 124 12.88 9.14 -0.69
C PRO A 124 12.65 9.54 0.77
N MET A 125 13.17 10.69 1.20
CA MET A 125 13.02 11.16 2.58
C MET A 125 11.61 11.72 2.83
N GLU A 126 11.00 12.38 1.85
CA GLU A 126 9.61 12.84 1.96
C GLU A 126 8.65 11.65 1.97
N LEU A 127 8.87 10.68 1.09
CA LEU A 127 8.13 9.42 1.08
C LEU A 127 8.30 8.63 2.39
N ALA A 128 9.50 8.61 2.97
CA ALA A 128 9.75 7.96 4.26
C ALA A 128 8.92 8.58 5.39
N ARG A 129 8.68 9.90 5.38
CA ARG A 129 7.84 10.57 6.39
C ARG A 129 6.39 10.12 6.27
N ILE A 130 5.87 10.07 5.04
CA ILE A 130 4.52 9.56 4.75
C ILE A 130 4.42 8.10 5.18
N TRP A 131 5.38 7.27 4.78
CA TRP A 131 5.41 5.86 5.17
C TRP A 131 5.42 5.67 6.68
N ARG A 132 6.24 6.42 7.41
CA ARG A 132 6.30 6.31 8.88
C ARG A 132 4.97 6.70 9.50
N GLN A 133 4.38 7.81 9.08
CA GLN A 133 3.09 8.24 9.61
C GLN A 133 1.99 7.22 9.33
N VAL A 134 1.94 6.69 8.12
CA VAL A 134 0.84 5.82 7.68
C VAL A 134 1.08 4.37 8.08
N PHE A 135 2.23 3.77 7.83
CA PHE A 135 2.40 2.31 7.94
C PHE A 135 3.16 1.88 9.20
N HIS A 136 4.09 2.71 9.67
CA HIS A 136 4.96 2.31 10.78
C HIS A 136 5.37 3.52 11.65
N PRO A 137 4.50 4.01 12.56
CA PRO A 137 4.75 5.24 13.34
C PRO A 137 6.03 5.24 14.17
N HIS A 138 6.46 4.05 14.61
CA HIS A 138 7.68 3.84 15.39
C HIS A 138 8.91 3.48 14.53
N GLY A 139 8.73 3.42 13.20
CA GLY A 139 9.77 3.11 12.23
C GLY A 139 10.80 4.22 12.06
N ARG A 140 11.99 3.85 11.58
CA ARG A 140 13.04 4.82 11.29
C ARG A 140 12.96 5.19 9.81
N LEU A 141 13.12 6.48 9.51
CA LEU A 141 13.04 6.96 8.13
C LEU A 141 14.07 6.30 7.21
N HIS A 142 15.25 5.94 7.73
CA HIS A 142 16.27 5.24 6.95
C HIS A 142 15.84 3.83 6.51
N ASP A 143 15.01 3.14 7.28
CA ASP A 143 14.51 1.80 6.91
C ASP A 143 13.80 1.86 5.56
N PHE A 144 13.01 2.93 5.35
CA PHE A 144 12.34 3.20 4.09
C PHE A 144 13.31 3.61 2.99
N VAL A 145 14.23 4.54 3.27
CA VAL A 145 15.18 5.04 2.27
C VAL A 145 16.07 3.91 1.74
N ASP A 146 16.55 3.03 2.63
CA ASP A 146 17.38 1.88 2.26
C ASP A 146 16.61 0.87 1.40
N ALA A 147 15.35 0.60 1.76
CA ALA A 147 14.46 -0.24 0.96
C ALA A 147 14.18 0.41 -0.41
N TRP A 148 13.87 1.70 -0.43
CA TRP A 148 13.61 2.46 -1.66
C TRP A 148 14.81 2.43 -2.60
N HIS A 149 16.03 2.64 -2.11
CA HIS A 149 17.24 2.54 -2.95
C HIS A 149 17.46 1.13 -3.50
N SER A 150 17.16 0.10 -2.70
CA SER A 150 17.33 -1.30 -3.09
C SER A 150 16.36 -1.74 -4.19
N TYR A 151 15.13 -1.20 -4.18
CA TYR A 151 14.04 -1.68 -5.05
C TYR A 151 13.58 -0.67 -6.10
N VAL A 152 13.49 0.62 -5.75
CA VAL A 152 12.99 1.69 -6.63
C VAL A 152 14.13 2.35 -7.39
N GLY A 153 15.24 2.68 -6.71
CA GLY A 153 16.41 3.28 -7.37
C GLY A 153 16.98 2.43 -8.53
N ASN A 154 16.76 1.12 -8.48
CA ASN A 154 17.11 0.20 -9.56
C ASN A 154 16.09 0.18 -10.71
N LEU A 155 14.80 0.44 -10.46
CA LEU A 155 13.75 0.50 -11.48
C LEU A 155 13.90 1.75 -12.37
N SER A 156 14.21 2.89 -11.76
CA SER A 156 14.39 4.17 -12.47
C SER A 156 15.63 4.20 -13.39
N ARG A 157 16.54 3.22 -13.26
CA ARG A 157 17.71 3.07 -14.13
C ARG A 157 17.45 2.21 -15.38
N VAL A 158 16.30 1.54 -15.45
CA VAL A 158 15.96 0.56 -16.50
C VAL A 158 14.81 1.07 -17.39
N ALA A 159 14.23 2.23 -17.07
CA ALA A 159 13.18 2.90 -17.84
C ALA A 159 13.73 3.98 -18.77
#